data_AF-A0A1B7T9L4-F1
#
_entry.id   AF-A0A1B7T9L4-F1
#
_cell.length_a   1.000
_cell.length_b   1.000
_cell.length_c   1.000
_cell.angle_alpha   90.00
_cell.angle_beta   90.00
_cell.angle_gamma   90.00
#
_symmetry.space_group_name_H-M   'P 1'
#
loop_
_entity.id
_entity.type
_entity.pdbx_description
1 polymer ?
#
loop_
_entity_poly.entity_id
_entity_poly.type
_entity_poly.pdbx_seq_one_letter_code
_entity_poly.pdbx_strand_id
1 'polypeptide(L)'
;MDPPAPETMMRALEELYYLKCLDEDGNLTELGRLVSLYPLDPMLAVMLVKSCELKCAPEMLTIVSMLSVPNVFVRPGKDKKRADDVKSIFTHPDGDHLTLLNVYHGFKSDEAYEAGVKKWCFEHYLNHRSIQAADNIRNQLERMMERHNLDLSSNDFESPIYFENIKRALAQGFFMQAAKKKSNSKGFLTVKDNQQVLIHPSSVLSKEIEWVIYNEFVLTTQNYIRTVTGIKPEWLFEYAPAYFNLDHFMPGDVKMSLERIKERLDVYAKLDKKREEAKMISNSSEELKKEKKEKKEKKVKKSKK
;
A
#
# COMPACT_ATOMS: atom_id res chain seq x y z
N MET A 1 -4.87 -37.53 -8.11
CA MET A 1 -4.27 -36.20 -7.89
C MET A 1 -4.47 -35.45 -9.19
N ASP A 2 -5.49 -34.60 -9.26
CA ASP A 2 -5.82 -33.86 -10.47
C ASP A 2 -4.99 -32.57 -10.51
N PRO A 3 -4.00 -32.44 -11.42
CA PRO A 3 -3.17 -31.25 -11.45
C PRO A 3 -3.95 -30.03 -11.96
N PRO A 4 -3.60 -28.81 -11.50
CA PRO A 4 -4.19 -27.60 -12.03
C PRO A 4 -3.84 -27.39 -13.51
N ALA A 5 -4.62 -26.55 -14.20
CA ALA A 5 -4.30 -26.17 -15.58
C ALA A 5 -2.92 -25.48 -15.64
N PRO A 6 -2.10 -25.76 -16.67
CA PRO A 6 -0.77 -25.14 -16.81
C PRO A 6 -0.80 -23.61 -16.75
N GLU A 7 -1.83 -22.99 -17.35
CA GLU A 7 -2.01 -21.53 -17.32
C GLU A 7 -2.21 -20.98 -15.91
N THR A 8 -2.96 -21.69 -15.06
CA THR A 8 -3.17 -21.29 -13.66
C THR A 8 -1.86 -21.37 -12.88
N MET A 9 -1.06 -22.40 -13.12
CA MET A 9 0.26 -22.54 -12.50
C MET A 9 1.23 -21.46 -12.96
N MET A 10 1.26 -21.15 -14.26
CA MET A 10 2.09 -20.07 -14.82
C MET A 10 1.73 -18.71 -14.21
N ARG A 11 0.43 -18.39 -14.08
CA ARG A 11 -0.01 -17.13 -13.45
C ARG A 11 0.43 -17.03 -11.99
N ALA A 12 0.32 -18.12 -11.23
CA ALA A 12 0.78 -18.14 -9.84
C ALA A 12 2.31 -17.93 -9.73
N LEU A 13 3.09 -18.53 -10.64
CA LEU A 13 4.54 -18.32 -10.69
C LEU A 13 4.89 -16.87 -11.08
N GLU A 14 4.21 -16.29 -12.07
CA GLU A 14 4.39 -14.89 -12.45
C GLU A 14 4.05 -13.95 -11.29
N GLU A 15 2.94 -14.18 -10.59
CA GLU A 15 2.53 -13.39 -9.44
C GLU A 15 3.59 -13.40 -8.33
N LEU A 16 4.08 -14.59 -7.97
CA LEU A 16 5.12 -14.75 -6.95
C LEU A 16 6.48 -14.18 -7.39
N TYR A 17 6.80 -14.25 -8.68
CA TYR A 17 7.99 -13.59 -9.24
C TYR A 17 7.89 -12.07 -9.13
N TYR A 18 6.77 -11.47 -9.52
CA TYR A 18 6.58 -10.02 -9.42
C TYR A 18 6.54 -9.52 -7.97
N LEU A 19 6.03 -10.32 -7.04
CA LEU A 19 6.08 -10.06 -5.60
C LEU A 19 7.48 -10.24 -4.99
N LYS A 20 8.48 -10.65 -5.79
CA LYS A 20 9.85 -10.97 -5.37
C LYS A 20 9.93 -12.13 -4.38
N CYS A 21 8.92 -13.00 -4.35
CA CYS A 21 8.94 -14.25 -3.59
C CYS A 21 9.75 -15.33 -4.31
N LEU A 22 9.82 -15.27 -5.64
CA LEU A 22 10.66 -16.13 -6.48
C LEU A 22 11.72 -15.29 -7.21
N ASP A 23 12.89 -15.88 -7.46
CA ASP A 23 13.91 -15.31 -8.34
C ASP A 23 13.66 -15.70 -9.82
N GLU A 24 14.54 -15.23 -10.72
CA GLU A 24 14.43 -15.47 -12.18
C GLU A 24 14.57 -16.96 -12.56
N ASP A 25 15.25 -17.73 -11.71
CA ASP A 25 15.43 -19.17 -11.87
C ASP A 25 14.28 -19.99 -11.25
N GLY A 26 13.31 -19.32 -10.62
CA GLY A 26 12.16 -19.93 -9.96
C GLY A 26 12.44 -20.46 -8.55
N ASN A 27 13.56 -20.09 -7.93
CA ASN A 27 13.87 -20.46 -6.55
C ASN A 27 13.25 -19.49 -5.54
N LEU A 28 13.00 -20.00 -4.33
CA LEU A 28 12.41 -19.22 -3.25
C LEU A 28 13.43 -18.23 -2.65
N THR A 29 13.09 -16.95 -2.70
CA THR A 29 13.89 -15.85 -2.12
C THR A 29 13.77 -15.83 -0.60
N GLU A 30 14.59 -15.02 0.09
CA GLU A 30 14.45 -14.81 1.54
C GLU A 30 13.08 -14.22 1.90
N LEU A 31 12.58 -13.25 1.10
CA LEU A 31 11.24 -12.71 1.24
C LEU A 31 10.19 -13.81 1.04
N GLY A 32 10.33 -14.64 0.00
CA GLY A 32 9.41 -15.75 -0.27
C GLY A 32 9.37 -16.76 0.86
N ARG A 33 10.53 -17.08 1.46
CA ARG A 33 10.61 -17.95 2.64
C ARG A 33 9.85 -17.36 3.81
N LEU A 34 10.09 -16.08 4.13
CA LEU A 34 9.40 -15.41 5.22
C LEU A 34 7.88 -15.35 4.98
N VAL A 35 7.45 -14.93 3.80
CA VAL A 35 6.04 -14.83 3.39
C VAL A 35 5.33 -16.17 3.48
N SER A 36 5.99 -17.27 3.08
CA SER A 36 5.41 -18.62 3.12
C SER A 36 5.05 -19.12 4.53
N LEU A 37 5.56 -18.47 5.58
CA LEU A 37 5.25 -18.82 6.96
C LEU A 37 3.90 -18.28 7.42
N TYR A 38 3.35 -17.27 6.73
CA TYR A 38 2.09 -16.63 7.11
C TYR A 38 0.89 -17.33 6.44
N PRO A 39 -0.21 -17.59 7.17
CA PRO A 39 -1.42 -18.18 6.63
C PRO A 39 -2.27 -17.14 5.89
N LEU A 40 -1.67 -16.46 4.91
CA LEU A 40 -2.24 -15.35 4.16
C LEU A 40 -2.04 -15.55 2.67
N ASP A 41 -2.83 -14.85 1.88
CA ASP A 41 -2.55 -14.66 0.47
C ASP A 41 -1.16 -14.00 0.27
N PRO A 42 -0.36 -14.40 -0.74
CA PRO A 42 0.98 -13.84 -0.95
C PRO A 42 1.01 -12.31 -1.04
N MET A 43 0.03 -11.67 -1.68
CA MET A 43 -0.03 -10.20 -1.77
C MET A 43 -0.19 -9.56 -0.39
N LEU A 44 -1.06 -10.13 0.45
CA LEU A 44 -1.29 -9.66 1.83
C LEU A 44 -0.06 -9.88 2.72
N ALA A 45 0.60 -11.03 2.61
CA ALA A 45 1.78 -11.35 3.38
C ALA A 45 2.98 -10.45 3.00
N VAL A 46 3.22 -10.22 1.70
CA VAL A 46 4.26 -9.30 1.23
C VAL A 46 3.99 -7.89 1.73
N MET A 47 2.74 -7.42 1.62
CA MET A 47 2.32 -6.13 2.14
C MET A 47 2.60 -5.99 3.64
N LEU A 48 2.29 -7.02 4.42
CA LEU A 48 2.52 -7.05 5.85
C LEU A 48 4.02 -6.97 6.19
N VAL A 49 4.84 -7.81 5.58
CA VAL A 49 6.30 -7.83 5.81
C VAL A 49 6.94 -6.50 5.38
N LYS A 50 6.53 -5.95 4.24
CA LYS A 50 7.07 -4.70 3.70
C LYS A 50 6.65 -3.46 4.48
N SER A 51 5.51 -3.50 5.18
CA SER A 51 5.08 -2.40 6.03
C SER A 51 6.05 -2.08 7.18
N CYS A 52 6.86 -3.05 7.62
CA CYS A 52 7.94 -2.84 8.60
C CYS A 52 8.98 -1.82 8.10
N GLU A 53 9.36 -1.90 6.82
CA GLU A 53 10.33 -0.97 6.21
C GLU A 53 9.79 0.48 6.16
N LEU A 54 8.47 0.62 6.13
CA LEU A 54 7.76 1.91 6.07
C LEU A 54 7.28 2.41 7.44
N LYS A 55 7.56 1.68 8.53
CA LYS A 55 7.11 2.01 9.89
C LYS A 55 5.60 2.22 9.99
N CYS A 56 4.83 1.32 9.39
CA CYS A 56 3.36 1.30 9.49
C CYS A 56 2.83 -0.14 9.71
N ALA A 57 3.64 -0.98 10.38
CA ALA A 57 3.33 -2.38 10.59
C ALA A 57 2.10 -2.62 11.47
N PRO A 58 1.86 -1.88 12.58
CA PRO A 58 0.64 -2.05 13.38
C PRO A 58 -0.66 -1.75 12.62
N GLU A 59 -0.65 -0.72 11.77
CA GLU A 59 -1.78 -0.37 10.91
C GLU A 59 -1.98 -1.43 9.84
N MET A 60 -0.90 -1.92 9.23
CA MET A 60 -1.00 -2.94 8.20
C MET A 60 -1.48 -4.28 8.75
N LEU A 61 -1.00 -4.69 9.95
CA LEU A 61 -1.53 -5.83 10.70
C LEU A 61 -3.04 -5.75 10.83
N THR A 62 -3.53 -4.57 11.20
CA THR A 62 -4.96 -4.31 11.38
C THR A 62 -5.71 -4.41 10.05
N ILE A 63 -5.22 -3.75 8.99
CA ILE A 63 -5.85 -3.78 7.67
C ILE A 63 -5.90 -5.20 7.12
N VAL A 64 -4.78 -5.93 7.12
CA VAL A 64 -4.71 -7.33 6.66
C VAL A 64 -5.70 -8.22 7.42
N SER A 65 -5.79 -8.04 8.74
CA SER A 65 -6.73 -8.81 9.56
C SER A 65 -8.18 -8.51 9.24
N MET A 66 -8.51 -7.24 8.99
CA MET A 66 -9.86 -6.80 8.58
C MET A 66 -10.22 -7.26 7.16
N LEU A 67 -9.25 -7.41 6.26
CA LEU A 67 -9.43 -7.98 4.92
C LEU A 67 -9.57 -9.51 4.94
N SER A 68 -9.04 -10.17 5.98
CA SER A 68 -9.05 -11.64 6.12
C SER A 68 -10.37 -12.19 6.69
N VAL A 69 -11.36 -11.32 6.95
CA VAL A 69 -12.67 -11.70 7.49
C VAL A 69 -13.80 -11.29 6.54
N PRO A 70 -14.99 -11.90 6.63
CA PRO A 70 -16.16 -11.44 5.89
C PRO A 70 -16.49 -9.98 6.22
N ASN A 71 -17.10 -9.28 5.25
CA ASN A 71 -17.46 -7.86 5.36
C ASN A 71 -18.02 -7.48 6.74
N VAL A 72 -17.37 -6.49 7.37
CA VAL A 72 -17.70 -6.00 8.71
C VAL A 72 -18.89 -5.07 8.74
N PHE A 73 -19.27 -4.46 7.61
CA PHE A 73 -20.41 -3.54 7.54
C PHE A 73 -21.72 -4.31 7.35
N VAL A 74 -22.68 -4.05 8.24
CA VAL A 74 -24.05 -4.59 8.16
C VAL A 74 -24.93 -3.51 7.54
N ARG A 75 -25.64 -3.85 6.46
CA ARG A 75 -26.53 -2.90 5.76
C ARG A 75 -27.93 -3.49 5.58
N PRO A 76 -28.78 -3.47 6.63
CA PRO A 76 -30.13 -4.04 6.57
C PRO A 76 -30.99 -3.32 5.54
N GLY A 77 -31.87 -4.06 4.85
CA GLY A 77 -32.70 -3.50 3.78
C GLY A 77 -33.59 -2.34 4.21
N LYS A 78 -34.11 -2.36 5.45
CA LYS A 78 -35.00 -1.34 6.02
C LYS A 78 -34.25 -0.10 6.52
N ASP A 79 -33.00 -0.25 6.96
CA ASP A 79 -32.22 0.81 7.62
C ASP A 79 -31.00 1.24 6.81
N LYS A 80 -31.04 1.07 5.47
CA LYS A 80 -29.90 1.39 4.57
C LYS A 80 -29.33 2.78 4.80
N LYS A 81 -30.19 3.80 4.86
CA LYS A 81 -29.76 5.20 5.03
C LYS A 81 -29.04 5.40 6.36
N ARG A 82 -29.60 4.88 7.46
CA ARG A 82 -29.01 4.99 8.79
C ARG A 82 -27.69 4.24 8.89
N ALA A 83 -27.58 3.06 8.28
CA ALA A 83 -26.32 2.33 8.20
C ALA A 83 -25.25 3.11 7.43
N ASP A 84 -25.62 3.78 6.33
CA ASP A 84 -24.69 4.61 5.54
C ASP A 84 -24.26 5.86 6.32
N ASP A 85 -25.19 6.51 7.03
CA ASP A 85 -24.91 7.68 7.89
C ASP A 85 -23.94 7.31 9.01
N VAL A 86 -24.13 6.18 9.67
CA VAL A 86 -23.22 5.72 10.74
C VAL A 86 -21.87 5.28 10.16
N LYS A 87 -21.85 4.65 8.99
CA LYS A 87 -20.60 4.32 8.29
C LYS A 87 -19.77 5.57 7.95
N SER A 88 -20.41 6.71 7.70
CA SER A 88 -19.68 7.96 7.40
C SER A 88 -18.79 8.44 8.56
N ILE A 89 -19.08 8.04 9.80
CA ILE A 89 -18.29 8.39 10.99
C ILE A 89 -16.87 7.79 10.91
N PHE A 90 -16.73 6.61 10.30
CA PHE A 90 -15.44 5.93 10.16
C PHE A 90 -14.74 6.26 8.83
N THR A 91 -15.41 6.98 7.93
CA THR A 91 -14.96 7.16 6.56
C THR A 91 -13.67 7.96 6.49
N HIS A 92 -12.67 7.39 5.82
CA HIS A 92 -11.45 8.08 5.47
C HIS A 92 -11.50 8.56 4.01
N PRO A 93 -11.21 9.84 3.71
CA PRO A 93 -11.36 10.41 2.37
C PRO A 93 -10.45 9.76 1.31
N ASP A 94 -9.32 9.20 1.73
CA ASP A 94 -8.37 8.56 0.81
C ASP A 94 -8.72 7.10 0.45
N GLY A 95 -9.63 6.42 1.16
CA GLY A 95 -9.99 5.06 0.80
C GLY A 95 -10.66 4.17 1.85
N ASP A 96 -11.14 3.02 1.37
CA ASP A 96 -11.84 2.00 2.15
C ASP A 96 -10.90 1.25 3.10
N HIS A 97 -9.63 1.02 2.73
CA HIS A 97 -8.66 0.35 3.61
C HIS A 97 -8.43 1.13 4.91
N LEU A 98 -8.31 2.45 4.80
CA LEU A 98 -8.16 3.35 5.95
C LEU A 98 -9.47 3.47 6.74
N THR A 99 -10.61 3.30 6.06
CA THR A 99 -11.92 3.22 6.73
C THR A 99 -12.03 1.95 7.57
N LEU A 100 -11.51 0.80 7.08
CA LEU A 100 -11.44 -0.43 7.88
C LEU A 100 -10.53 -0.28 9.09
N LEU A 101 -9.40 0.43 8.95
CA LEU A 101 -8.53 0.78 10.06
C LEU A 101 -9.27 1.60 11.12
N ASN A 102 -10.01 2.63 10.71
CA ASN A 102 -10.82 3.45 11.62
C ASN A 102 -11.90 2.64 12.34
N VAL A 103 -12.57 1.71 11.65
CA VAL A 103 -13.57 0.81 12.26
C VAL A 103 -12.92 -0.04 13.36
N TYR A 104 -11.74 -0.59 13.10
CA TYR A 104 -11.04 -1.40 14.09
C TYR A 104 -10.59 -0.56 15.30
N HIS A 105 -10.05 0.64 15.07
CA HIS A 105 -9.70 1.55 16.17
C HIS A 105 -10.93 1.95 17.00
N GLY A 106 -12.06 2.24 16.36
CA GLY A 106 -13.33 2.50 17.06
C GLY A 106 -13.82 1.29 17.85
N PHE A 107 -13.64 0.07 17.34
CA PHE A 107 -13.98 -1.16 18.07
C PHE A 107 -13.12 -1.38 19.32
N LYS A 108 -11.85 -0.93 19.29
CA LYS A 108 -10.90 -1.04 20.41
C LYS A 108 -10.90 0.18 21.33
N SER A 109 -11.78 1.17 21.09
CA SER A 109 -11.81 2.40 21.88
C SER A 109 -12.46 2.21 23.25
N ASP A 110 -12.17 3.14 24.17
CA ASP A 110 -12.76 3.12 25.51
C ASP A 110 -14.29 3.29 25.44
N GLU A 111 -14.80 4.09 24.50
CA GLU A 111 -16.25 4.25 24.32
C GLU A 111 -16.93 2.93 23.94
N ALA A 112 -16.29 2.12 23.09
CA ALA A 112 -16.83 0.80 22.73
C ALA A 112 -16.79 -0.18 23.91
N TYR A 113 -15.76 -0.09 24.74
CA TYR A 113 -15.65 -0.89 25.95
C TYR A 113 -16.72 -0.52 26.98
N GLU A 114 -16.87 0.77 27.29
CA GLU A 114 -17.84 1.30 28.26
C GLU A 114 -19.29 1.04 27.85
N ALA A 115 -19.63 1.22 26.57
CA ALA A 115 -20.97 0.94 26.05
C ALA A 115 -21.30 -0.56 26.00
N GLY A 116 -20.28 -1.42 26.11
CA GLY A 116 -20.34 -2.85 25.84
C GLY A 116 -20.20 -3.13 24.34
N VAL A 117 -19.06 -3.70 23.96
CA VAL A 117 -18.61 -3.89 22.56
C VAL A 117 -19.67 -4.47 21.62
N LYS A 118 -20.47 -5.44 22.08
CA LYS A 118 -21.57 -6.03 21.28
C LYS A 118 -22.68 -5.03 20.97
N LYS A 119 -23.06 -4.23 21.96
CA LYS A 119 -24.06 -3.17 21.82
C LYS A 119 -23.52 -2.05 20.93
N TRP A 120 -22.27 -1.65 21.15
CA TRP A 120 -21.59 -0.67 20.31
C TRP A 120 -21.55 -1.09 18.84
N CYS A 121 -21.18 -2.35 18.55
CA CYS A 121 -21.19 -2.88 17.18
C CYS A 121 -22.60 -2.84 16.55
N PHE A 122 -23.62 -3.21 17.32
CA PHE A 122 -25.00 -3.18 16.83
C PHE A 122 -25.47 -1.76 16.50
N GLU A 123 -25.20 -0.79 17.38
CA GLU A 123 -25.54 0.63 17.16
C GLU A 123 -24.77 1.22 15.97
N HIS A 124 -23.56 0.73 15.72
CA HIS A 124 -22.70 1.17 14.61
C HIS A 124 -22.90 0.40 13.30
N TYR A 125 -23.89 -0.50 13.22
CA TYR A 125 -24.12 -1.34 12.05
C TYR A 125 -22.89 -2.17 11.65
N LEU A 126 -22.18 -2.70 12.64
CA LEU A 126 -20.98 -3.50 12.48
C LEU A 126 -21.22 -4.96 12.90
N ASN A 127 -20.61 -5.89 12.17
CA ASN A 127 -20.65 -7.30 12.47
C ASN A 127 -19.61 -7.62 13.55
N HIS A 128 -20.06 -7.68 14.80
CA HIS A 128 -19.23 -8.02 15.95
C HIS A 128 -18.43 -9.33 15.76
N ARG A 129 -19.03 -10.37 15.17
CA ARG A 129 -18.34 -11.66 14.97
C ARG A 129 -17.18 -11.52 13.99
N SER A 130 -17.37 -10.78 12.89
CA SER A 130 -16.29 -10.54 11.92
C SER A 130 -15.15 -9.74 12.53
N ILE A 131 -15.45 -8.66 13.27
CA ILE A 131 -14.40 -7.83 13.89
C ILE A 131 -13.66 -8.59 15.00
N GLN A 132 -14.38 -9.38 15.82
CA GLN A 132 -13.76 -10.25 16.81
C GLN A 132 -12.83 -11.30 16.17
N ALA A 133 -13.23 -11.86 15.02
CA ALA A 133 -12.37 -12.76 14.26
C ALA A 133 -11.13 -12.04 13.71
N ALA A 134 -11.27 -10.80 13.24
CA ALA A 134 -10.14 -9.98 12.78
C ALA A 134 -9.17 -9.67 13.94
N ASP A 135 -9.67 -9.32 15.13
CA ASP A 135 -8.84 -9.11 16.33
C ASP A 135 -8.03 -10.38 16.68
N ASN A 136 -8.64 -11.56 16.59
CA ASN A 136 -7.95 -12.83 16.80
C ASN A 136 -6.85 -13.08 15.74
N ILE A 137 -7.15 -12.83 14.45
CA ILE A 137 -6.17 -12.95 13.35
C ILE A 137 -5.02 -11.98 13.57
N ARG A 138 -5.31 -10.72 13.92
CA ARG A 138 -4.30 -9.69 14.20
C ARG A 138 -3.33 -10.14 15.27
N ASN A 139 -3.85 -10.63 16.40
CA ASN A 139 -3.03 -11.11 17.51
C ASN A 139 -2.18 -12.34 17.13
N GLN A 140 -2.66 -13.21 16.24
CA GLN A 140 -1.88 -14.34 15.74
C GLN A 140 -0.74 -13.85 14.83
N LEU A 141 -1.04 -12.97 13.89
CA LEU A 141 -0.05 -12.41 12.96
C LEU A 141 1.03 -11.60 13.71
N GLU A 142 0.63 -10.79 14.69
CA GLU A 142 1.54 -10.00 15.54
C GLU A 142 2.56 -10.91 16.24
N ARG A 143 2.11 -11.99 16.89
CA ARG A 143 3.00 -12.98 17.53
C ARG A 143 3.94 -13.67 16.53
N MET A 144 3.50 -13.89 15.30
CA MET A 144 4.33 -14.47 14.25
C MET A 144 5.41 -13.47 13.81
N MET A 145 5.05 -12.20 13.62
CA MET A 145 6.01 -11.15 13.28
C MET A 145 7.06 -10.95 14.37
N GLU A 146 6.65 -10.93 15.64
CA GLU A 146 7.57 -10.87 16.79
C GLU A 146 8.54 -12.06 16.81
N ARG A 147 8.04 -13.28 16.58
CA ARG A 147 8.87 -14.49 16.52
C ARG A 147 9.96 -14.41 15.44
N HIS A 148 9.67 -13.72 14.34
CA HIS A 148 10.59 -13.52 13.22
C HIS A 148 11.43 -12.23 13.36
N ASN A 149 11.39 -11.56 14.52
CA ASN A 149 12.13 -10.33 14.83
C ASN A 149 11.85 -9.18 13.85
N LEU A 150 10.61 -9.07 13.37
CA LEU A 150 10.20 -7.93 12.55
C LEU A 150 9.92 -6.70 13.41
N ASP A 151 10.33 -5.53 12.92
CA ASP A 151 10.04 -4.26 13.60
C ASP A 151 8.56 -3.89 13.45
N LEU A 152 7.86 -3.83 14.59
CA LEU A 152 6.45 -3.46 14.69
C LEU A 152 6.26 -1.98 15.04
N SER A 153 7.17 -1.11 14.59
CA SER A 153 7.07 0.32 14.81
C SER A 153 6.01 0.99 13.91
N SER A 154 5.40 2.04 14.44
CA SER A 154 4.51 2.94 13.70
C SER A 154 5.09 4.36 13.69
N ASN A 155 4.82 5.11 12.62
CA ASN A 155 5.06 6.54 12.57
C ASN A 155 4.11 7.29 13.52
N ASP A 156 4.54 8.47 13.95
CA ASP A 156 3.67 9.38 14.67
C ASP A 156 2.44 9.74 13.83
N PHE A 157 1.25 9.70 14.44
CA PHE A 157 -0.02 9.97 13.80
C PHE A 157 -0.10 11.41 13.26
N GLU A 158 0.51 12.36 13.95
CA GLU A 158 0.58 13.76 13.51
C GLU A 158 1.53 13.98 12.32
N SER A 159 2.34 12.96 12.00
CA SER A 159 3.30 13.07 10.91
C SER A 159 2.59 13.08 9.54
N PRO A 160 2.97 13.99 8.62
CA PRO A 160 2.37 14.05 7.29
C PRO A 160 2.61 12.75 6.47
N ILE A 161 3.57 11.92 6.88
CA ILE A 161 3.88 10.65 6.22
C ILE A 161 3.07 9.47 6.74
N TYR A 162 2.31 9.60 7.84
CA TYR A 162 1.59 8.48 8.47
C TYR A 162 0.67 7.76 7.48
N PHE A 163 -0.33 8.48 6.96
CA PHE A 163 -1.25 7.93 5.95
C PHE A 163 -0.58 7.65 4.61
N GLU A 164 0.48 8.40 4.26
CA GLU A 164 1.23 8.16 3.04
C GLU A 164 1.93 6.80 3.08
N ASN A 165 2.59 6.46 4.19
CA ASN A 165 3.28 5.20 4.37
C ASN A 165 2.33 4.01 4.38
N ILE A 166 1.13 4.14 4.96
CA ILE A 166 0.11 3.08 4.87
C ILE A 166 -0.28 2.86 3.40
N LYS A 167 -0.55 3.93 2.64
CA LYS A 167 -0.92 3.81 1.21
C LYS A 167 0.22 3.28 0.34
N ARG A 168 1.47 3.63 0.66
CA ARG A 168 2.67 3.08 0.02
C ARG A 168 2.82 1.59 0.29
N ALA A 169 2.59 1.16 1.54
CA ALA A 169 2.60 -0.25 1.89
C ALA A 169 1.51 -1.03 1.14
N LEU A 170 0.28 -0.48 1.05
CA LEU A 170 -0.79 -1.08 0.24
C LEU A 170 -0.37 -1.22 -1.24
N ALA A 171 0.29 -0.19 -1.80
CA ALA A 171 0.78 -0.24 -3.19
C ALA A 171 1.87 -1.30 -3.40
N GLN A 172 2.65 -1.67 -2.38
CA GLN A 172 3.66 -2.74 -2.49
C GLN A 172 3.06 -4.14 -2.58
N GLY A 173 1.92 -4.40 -1.95
CA GLY A 173 1.22 -5.68 -2.06
C GLY A 173 0.29 -5.75 -3.27
N PHE A 174 -0.45 -4.67 -3.51
CA PHE A 174 -1.57 -4.65 -4.46
C PHE A 174 -1.27 -3.92 -5.77
N PHE A 175 0.00 -3.74 -6.15
CA PHE A 175 0.34 -3.07 -7.42
C PHE A 175 -0.27 -3.78 -8.64
N MET A 176 -0.49 -5.10 -8.58
CA MET A 176 -1.13 -5.85 -9.66
C MET A 176 -2.63 -5.54 -9.76
N GLN A 177 -3.25 -5.15 -8.65
CA GLN A 177 -4.66 -4.76 -8.53
C GLN A 177 -4.82 -3.23 -8.54
N ALA A 178 -4.23 -2.59 -9.55
CA ALA A 178 -4.35 -1.16 -9.79
C ALA A 178 -5.38 -0.84 -10.90
N ALA A 179 -6.02 0.32 -10.81
CA ALA A 179 -6.93 0.83 -11.82
C ALA A 179 -6.77 2.35 -12.02
N LYS A 180 -6.97 2.82 -13.25
CA LYS A 180 -6.87 4.23 -13.66
C LYS A 180 -8.23 4.77 -14.11
N LYS A 181 -8.61 5.95 -13.63
CA LYS A 181 -9.82 6.67 -14.04
C LYS A 181 -9.77 6.98 -15.53
N LYS A 182 -10.84 6.69 -16.27
CA LYS A 182 -10.90 6.99 -17.71
C LYS A 182 -10.92 8.50 -17.94
N SER A 183 -10.16 8.98 -18.91
CA SER A 183 -10.06 10.43 -19.21
C SER A 183 -11.40 11.05 -19.67
N ASN A 184 -12.16 10.33 -20.50
CA ASN A 184 -13.34 10.87 -21.21
C ASN A 184 -14.68 10.20 -20.81
N SER A 185 -14.70 9.38 -19.76
CA SER A 185 -15.91 8.66 -19.36
C SER A 185 -15.90 8.31 -17.88
N LYS A 186 -17.08 8.06 -17.30
CA LYS A 186 -17.18 7.50 -15.95
C LYS A 186 -16.56 6.10 -15.91
N GLY A 187 -15.95 5.76 -14.78
CA GLY A 187 -15.34 4.46 -14.54
C GLY A 187 -13.82 4.46 -14.65
N PHE A 188 -13.27 3.27 -14.48
CA PHE A 188 -11.84 3.00 -14.40
C PHE A 188 -11.48 1.88 -15.39
N LEU A 189 -10.19 1.77 -15.70
CA LEU A 189 -9.58 0.67 -16.44
C LEU A 189 -8.57 -0.02 -15.54
N THR A 190 -8.64 -1.35 -15.42
CA THR A 190 -7.58 -2.12 -14.74
C THR A 190 -6.28 -1.99 -15.52
N VAL A 191 -5.17 -1.89 -14.80
CA VAL A 191 -3.90 -1.44 -15.41
C VAL A 191 -3.34 -2.46 -16.41
N LYS A 192 -3.33 -3.76 -16.09
CA LYS A 192 -2.77 -4.79 -16.97
C LYS A 192 -3.76 -5.31 -18.01
N ASP A 193 -4.98 -5.64 -17.58
CA ASP A 193 -5.98 -6.29 -18.46
C ASP A 193 -6.87 -5.31 -19.24
N ASN A 194 -6.76 -3.99 -18.97
CA ASN A 194 -7.57 -2.94 -19.59
C ASN A 194 -9.09 -3.19 -19.48
N GLN A 195 -9.52 -3.81 -18.38
CA GLN A 195 -10.92 -4.12 -18.14
C GLN A 195 -11.65 -2.90 -17.61
N GLN A 196 -12.80 -2.59 -18.19
CA GLN A 196 -13.64 -1.50 -17.71
C GLN A 196 -14.33 -1.92 -16.42
N VAL A 197 -14.15 -1.11 -15.37
CA VAL A 197 -14.71 -1.33 -14.03
C VAL A 197 -15.30 -0.04 -13.46
N LEU A 198 -16.24 -0.18 -12.54
CA LEU A 198 -16.75 0.90 -11.71
C LEU A 198 -16.32 0.69 -10.26
N ILE A 199 -16.23 1.78 -9.49
CA ILE A 199 -16.08 1.65 -8.03
C ILE A 199 -17.39 1.07 -7.47
N HIS A 200 -17.28 0.03 -6.64
CA HIS A 200 -18.44 -0.60 -6.04
C HIS A 200 -19.24 0.41 -5.18
N PRO A 201 -20.59 0.43 -5.23
CA PRO A 201 -21.40 1.41 -4.49
C PRO A 201 -21.24 1.41 -2.97
N SER A 202 -20.60 0.38 -2.40
CA SER A 202 -20.28 0.32 -0.97
C SER A 202 -19.03 1.10 -0.58
N SER A 203 -18.22 1.54 -1.55
CA SER A 203 -17.01 2.32 -1.29
C SER A 203 -17.37 3.69 -0.72
N VAL A 204 -16.55 4.17 0.20
CA VAL A 204 -16.71 5.52 0.78
C VAL A 204 -15.93 6.59 0.03
N LEU A 205 -15.26 6.21 -1.07
CA LEU A 205 -14.44 7.12 -1.84
C LEU A 205 -15.29 8.20 -2.53
N SER A 206 -15.35 9.37 -1.91
CA SER A 206 -16.07 10.55 -2.41
C SER A 206 -15.20 11.47 -3.26
N LYS A 207 -13.88 11.46 -3.00
CA LYS A 207 -12.90 12.27 -3.72
C LYS A 207 -12.65 11.68 -5.10
N GLU A 208 -12.55 12.55 -6.11
CA GLU A 208 -12.07 12.13 -7.42
C GLU A 208 -10.58 11.82 -7.35
N ILE A 209 -10.23 10.54 -7.44
CA ILE A 209 -8.86 10.06 -7.51
C ILE A 209 -8.63 9.38 -8.85
N GLU A 210 -7.52 9.73 -9.51
CA GLU A 210 -7.19 9.19 -10.84
C GLU A 210 -6.66 7.75 -10.75
N TRP A 211 -5.83 7.46 -9.75
CA TRP A 211 -5.15 6.17 -9.59
C TRP A 211 -5.58 5.52 -8.28
N VAL A 212 -6.04 4.29 -8.37
CA VAL A 212 -6.52 3.54 -7.22
C VAL A 212 -5.98 2.12 -7.24
N ILE A 213 -5.84 1.54 -6.05
CA ILE A 213 -5.70 0.10 -5.84
C ILE A 213 -7.01 -0.45 -5.28
N TYR A 214 -7.27 -1.73 -5.50
CA TYR A 214 -8.46 -2.41 -5.02
C TYR A 214 -8.10 -3.78 -4.46
N ASN A 215 -8.89 -4.28 -3.49
CA ASN A 215 -8.70 -5.61 -2.92
C ASN A 215 -9.40 -6.70 -3.73
N GLU A 216 -10.60 -6.41 -4.25
CA GLU A 216 -11.44 -7.41 -4.90
C GLU A 216 -12.01 -6.92 -6.23
N PHE A 217 -12.02 -7.82 -7.21
CA PHE A 217 -12.74 -7.68 -8.46
C PHE A 217 -14.08 -8.43 -8.36
N VAL A 218 -15.19 -7.73 -8.60
CA VAL A 218 -16.55 -8.27 -8.47
C VAL A 218 -17.23 -8.29 -9.84
N LEU A 219 -17.43 -9.49 -10.38
CA LEU A 219 -18.10 -9.73 -11.66
C LEU A 219 -19.62 -9.85 -11.46
N THR A 220 -20.40 -8.91 -12.01
CA THR A 220 -21.88 -8.96 -12.01
C THR A 220 -22.43 -8.60 -13.40
N THR A 221 -23.55 -7.87 -13.49
CA THR A 221 -23.99 -7.22 -14.73
C THR A 221 -23.05 -6.11 -15.19
N GLN A 222 -22.38 -5.46 -14.24
CA GLN A 222 -21.23 -4.59 -14.50
C GLN A 222 -20.06 -5.05 -13.64
N ASN A 223 -18.84 -4.79 -14.10
CA ASN A 223 -17.64 -5.13 -13.34
C ASN A 223 -17.38 -4.03 -12.30
N TYR A 224 -17.18 -4.43 -11.05
CA TYR A 224 -16.88 -3.51 -9.97
C TYR A 224 -15.55 -3.85 -9.31
N ILE A 225 -14.86 -2.83 -8.81
CA ILE A 225 -13.75 -2.97 -7.89
C ILE A 225 -14.21 -2.56 -6.49
N ARG A 226 -13.87 -3.37 -5.48
CA ARG A 226 -14.31 -3.20 -4.10
C ARG A 226 -13.11 -3.05 -3.16
N THR A 227 -13.33 -2.27 -2.10
CA THR A 227 -12.31 -1.86 -1.13
C THR A 227 -11.18 -1.12 -1.83
N VAL A 228 -11.44 0.14 -2.15
CA VAL A 228 -10.61 0.96 -3.03
C VAL A 228 -9.87 2.02 -2.22
N THR A 229 -8.58 2.23 -2.51
CA THR A 229 -7.78 3.32 -1.92
C THR A 229 -7.03 4.06 -3.00
N GLY A 230 -6.99 5.40 -2.88
CA GLY A 230 -6.23 6.24 -3.78
C GLY A 230 -4.73 6.11 -3.58
N ILE A 231 -3.98 6.05 -4.66
CA ILE A 231 -2.51 5.97 -4.64
C ILE A 231 -1.88 6.99 -5.57
N LYS A 232 -0.59 7.26 -5.34
CA LYS A 232 0.24 7.98 -6.30
C LYS A 232 0.81 6.97 -7.31
N PRO A 233 0.67 7.18 -8.63
CA PRO A 233 1.13 6.21 -9.62
C PRO A 233 2.66 6.06 -9.66
N GLU A 234 3.41 7.03 -9.12
CA GLU A 234 4.86 6.95 -8.98
C GLU A 234 5.30 5.72 -8.16
N TRP A 235 4.51 5.35 -7.15
CA TRP A 235 4.79 4.19 -6.30
C TRP A 235 4.71 2.87 -7.04
N LEU A 236 3.89 2.79 -8.10
CA LEU A 236 3.77 1.58 -8.92
C LEU A 236 5.10 1.27 -9.61
N PHE A 237 5.75 2.30 -10.18
CA PHE A 237 7.07 2.16 -10.80
C PHE A 237 8.19 1.94 -9.77
N GLU A 238 8.11 2.58 -8.61
CA GLU A 238 9.08 2.42 -7.53
C GLU A 238 9.14 0.97 -7.02
N TYR A 239 7.98 0.35 -6.82
CA TYR A 239 7.89 -0.95 -6.16
C TYR A 239 7.94 -2.15 -7.12
N ALA A 240 7.36 -2.01 -8.31
CA ALA A 240 7.28 -3.11 -9.28
C ALA A 240 7.67 -2.69 -10.71
N PRO A 241 8.91 -2.18 -10.94
CA PRO A 241 9.32 -1.69 -12.26
C PRO A 241 9.25 -2.78 -13.35
N ALA A 242 9.54 -4.04 -13.02
CA ALA A 242 9.45 -5.16 -13.94
C ALA A 242 7.99 -5.45 -14.36
N TYR A 243 7.03 -5.26 -13.45
CA TYR A 243 5.61 -5.43 -13.74
C TYR A 243 5.07 -4.29 -14.63
N PHE A 244 5.50 -3.05 -14.36
CA PHE A 244 5.14 -1.87 -15.15
C PHE A 244 6.09 -1.61 -16.33
N ASN A 245 6.53 -2.68 -17.00
CA ASN A 245 7.25 -2.55 -18.26
C ASN A 245 6.28 -2.16 -19.39
N LEU A 246 6.33 -0.88 -19.78
CA LEU A 246 5.42 -0.26 -20.75
C LEU A 246 5.50 -0.86 -22.16
N ASP A 247 6.58 -1.57 -22.49
CA ASP A 247 6.71 -2.25 -23.79
C ASP A 247 5.66 -3.35 -23.96
N HIS A 248 5.24 -3.97 -22.86
CA HIS A 248 4.24 -5.05 -22.84
C HIS A 248 2.80 -4.53 -22.68
N PHE A 249 2.61 -3.21 -22.56
CA PHE A 249 1.28 -2.62 -22.41
C PHE A 249 0.62 -2.39 -23.76
N MET A 250 -0.69 -2.69 -23.83
CA MET A 250 -1.53 -2.33 -24.97
C MET A 250 -1.58 -0.81 -25.14
N PRO A 251 -1.57 -0.29 -26.38
CA PRO A 251 -1.76 1.14 -26.62
C PRO A 251 -3.14 1.57 -26.11
N GLY A 252 -3.18 2.68 -25.39
CA GLY A 252 -4.41 3.19 -24.80
C GLY A 252 -4.19 4.22 -23.71
N ASP A 253 -5.30 4.62 -23.09
CA ASP A 253 -5.35 5.68 -22.07
C ASP A 253 -4.47 5.37 -20.85
N VAL A 254 -4.38 4.10 -20.44
CA VAL A 254 -3.52 3.65 -19.33
C VAL A 254 -2.04 3.81 -19.70
N LYS A 255 -1.61 3.25 -20.84
CA LYS A 255 -0.22 3.31 -21.30
C LYS A 255 0.26 4.76 -21.47
N MET A 256 -0.53 5.60 -22.15
CA MET A 256 -0.19 7.02 -22.34
C MET A 256 -0.03 7.77 -21.01
N SER A 257 -0.92 7.52 -20.03
CA SER A 257 -0.80 8.13 -18.71
C SER A 257 0.47 7.64 -18.00
N LEU A 258 0.76 6.34 -18.03
CA LEU A 258 1.96 5.75 -17.44
C LEU A 258 3.26 6.27 -18.09
N GLU A 259 3.29 6.45 -19.40
CA GLU A 259 4.43 7.03 -20.13
C GLU A 259 4.73 8.46 -19.64
N ARG A 260 3.71 9.31 -19.52
CA ARG A 260 3.85 10.67 -18.97
C ARG A 260 4.36 10.68 -17.53
N ILE A 261 3.93 9.71 -16.73
CA ILE A 261 4.41 9.54 -15.35
C ILE A 261 5.89 9.13 -15.35
N LYS A 262 6.26 8.14 -16.18
CA LYS A 262 7.64 7.67 -16.32
C LYS A 262 8.59 8.77 -16.80
N GLU A 263 8.21 9.52 -17.83
CA GLU A 263 9.00 10.66 -18.32
C GLU A 263 9.25 11.70 -17.22
N ARG A 264 8.22 12.00 -16.42
CA ARG A 264 8.32 12.94 -15.29
C ARG A 264 9.24 12.39 -14.20
N LEU A 265 9.16 11.11 -13.87
CA LEU A 265 10.07 10.45 -12.93
C LEU A 265 11.52 10.50 -13.43
N ASP A 266 11.76 10.23 -14.72
CA ASP A 266 13.08 10.29 -15.33
C ASP A 266 13.68 11.71 -15.29
N VAL A 267 12.83 12.74 -15.47
CA VAL A 267 13.24 14.15 -15.32
C VAL A 267 13.64 14.44 -13.87
N TYR A 268 12.84 14.02 -12.89
CA TYR A 268 13.17 14.23 -11.47
C TYR A 268 14.46 13.49 -11.08
N ALA A 269 14.64 12.24 -11.49
CA ALA A 269 15.85 11.47 -11.24
C ALA A 269 17.11 12.15 -11.83
N LYS A 270 17.02 12.72 -13.04
CA LYS A 270 18.11 13.51 -13.64
C LYS A 270 18.41 14.78 -12.86
N LEU A 271 17.39 15.47 -12.35
CA LEU A 271 17.57 16.69 -11.55
C LEU A 271 18.19 16.39 -10.19
N ASP A 272 17.77 15.31 -9.53
CA ASP A 272 18.31 14.92 -8.23
C ASP A 272 19.77 14.47 -8.34
N LYS A 273 20.12 13.69 -9.37
CA LYS A 273 21.52 13.35 -9.67
C LYS A 273 22.39 14.61 -9.86
N LYS A 274 21.91 15.60 -10.62
CA LYS A 274 22.61 16.88 -10.78
C LYS A 274 22.76 17.65 -9.47
N ARG A 275 21.76 17.61 -8.59
CA ARG A 275 21.82 18.25 -7.26
C ARG A 275 22.83 17.57 -6.35
N GLU A 276 22.90 16.25 -6.37
CA GLU A 276 23.89 15.48 -5.60
C GLU A 276 25.32 15.73 -6.11
N GLU A 277 25.53 15.72 -7.43
CA GLU A 277 26.81 16.08 -8.05
C GLU A 277 27.25 17.50 -7.66
N ALA A 278 26.34 18.48 -7.70
CA ALA A 278 26.62 19.85 -7.29
C ALA A 278 26.96 19.97 -5.79
N LYS A 279 26.26 19.22 -4.91
CA LYS A 279 26.58 19.17 -3.47
C LYS A 279 27.95 18.57 -3.22
N MET A 280 28.32 17.48 -3.92
CA MET A 280 29.65 16.88 -3.80
C MET A 280 30.77 17.84 -4.22
N ILE A 281 30.58 18.55 -5.34
CA ILE A 281 31.55 19.56 -5.81
C ILE A 281 31.67 20.71 -4.80
N SER A 282 30.55 21.18 -4.25
CA SER A 282 30.54 22.23 -3.23
C SER A 282 31.30 21.81 -1.97
N ASN A 283 31.00 20.62 -1.42
CA ASN A 283 31.65 20.10 -0.21
C ASN A 283 33.16 19.90 -0.42
N SER A 284 33.57 19.33 -1.56
CA SER A 284 34.98 19.16 -1.91
C SER A 284 35.71 20.52 -2.03
N SER A 285 35.04 21.54 -2.58
CA SER A 285 35.61 22.89 -2.69
C SER A 285 35.76 23.60 -1.32
N GLU A 286 34.86 23.32 -0.37
CA GLU A 286 34.95 23.83 1.00
C GLU A 286 36.06 23.14 1.81
N GLU A 287 36.22 21.82 1.66
CA GLU A 287 37.31 21.06 2.27
C GLU A 287 38.69 21.53 1.77
N LEU A 288 38.85 21.72 0.45
CA LEU A 288 40.07 22.27 -0.13
C LEU A 288 40.40 23.68 0.37
N LYS A 289 39.39 24.51 0.63
CA LYS A 289 39.58 25.85 1.22
C LYS A 289 40.01 25.76 2.69
N LYS A 290 39.42 24.85 3.48
CA LYS A 290 39.81 24.59 4.87
C LYS A 290 41.25 24.10 4.97
N GLU A 291 41.65 23.12 4.15
CA GLU A 291 43.03 22.63 4.12
C GLU A 291 44.05 23.72 3.75
N LYS A 292 43.73 24.56 2.75
CA LYS A 292 44.60 25.67 2.35
C LYS A 292 44.74 26.70 3.46
N LYS A 293 43.68 26.94 4.24
CA LYS A 293 43.70 27.85 5.40
C LYS A 293 44.57 27.29 6.52
N GLU A 294 44.43 26.01 6.86
CA GLU A 294 45.29 25.33 7.85
C GLU A 294 46.76 25.30 7.44
N LYS A 295 47.05 25.01 6.16
CA LYS A 295 48.43 25.02 5.63
C LYS A 295 49.05 26.43 5.68
N LYS A 296 48.26 27.49 5.46
CA LYS A 296 48.71 28.89 5.63
C LYS A 296 48.97 29.22 7.11
N GLU A 297 48.09 28.85 8.02
CA GLU A 297 48.28 29.10 9.47
C GLU A 297 49.50 28.35 10.03
N LYS A 298 49.73 27.10 9.59
CA LYS A 298 50.93 26.31 9.96
C LYS A 298 52.22 26.93 9.41
N LYS A 299 52.21 27.54 8.22
CA LYS A 299 53.37 28.26 7.66
C LYS A 299 53.67 29.56 8.42
N VAL A 300 52.65 30.34 8.78
CA VAL A 300 52.83 31.59 9.55
C VAL A 300 53.35 31.32 10.97
N LYS A 301 52.96 30.21 11.60
CA LYS A 301 53.50 29.79 12.91
C LYS A 301 54.96 29.33 12.85
N LYS A 302 55.44 28.81 11.71
CA LYS A 302 56.84 28.39 11.52
C LYS A 302 57.81 29.54 11.21
N SER A 303 57.34 30.69 10.74
CA SER A 303 58.20 31.85 10.44
C SER A 303 58.36 32.84 11.61
N LYS A 304 57.73 32.55 12.76
CA LYS A 304 57.82 33.35 14.01
C LYS A 304 58.62 32.67 15.12
N LYS A 305 59.32 31.57 14.80
CA LYS A 305 60.32 30.89 15.63
C LYS A 305 61.66 30.98 14.91
#